data_AF-A0A8T4B3P2-F1
#
_entry.id   AF-A0A8T4B3P2-F1
#
_cell.length_a   1.000
_cell.length_b   1.000
_cell.length_c   1.000
_cell.angle_alpha   90.00
_cell.angle_beta   90.00
_cell.angle_gamma   90.00
#
_symmetry.space_group_name_H-M   'P 1'
#
loop_
_entity.id
_entity.type
_entity.pdbx_description
1 polymer ?
#
loop_
_entity_poly.entity_id
_entity_poly.type
_entity_poly.pdbx_seq_one_letter_code
_entity_poly.pdbx_strand_id
1 'polypeptide(L)'
;MEGSGTNHAHGESQDSALRLAILSRGPRLYSTRRLVEEARKRGLDPYVADPMKFSLFVADGRIDILHNGEPFNYDAVIPRIGHSITKHGVAVLRHLEQLGIWTANTGAGILQSRDKLHASQILARNRIPVPRTTYVRDIIDVETAVDFVGGLPVVIKVTQGTQGQGVFLRHTIRESRNLVQGLLLTGRAVLIQEYIAESHGKDIRALVVGDRVVASMRRKARGREFRSNYHLNGTVEKVDLPPEFEEAACRAARVLGLHIAGVDLLEARDGPLVLEVNSSPGLEGIEKASGVNVAGEIIDYVTSETAFAEVDLDQLLRTVPGSGVLSLQISNHQQLVGKPLAELFNSGSRIPVFALSRDNSLLWNPSDDIQLRYEDVLICYGELTELRNSLRQAMLDVSQKAFTLPDSEETNA
;
A
#
# COMPACT_ATOMS: atom_id res chain seq x y z
N MET A 1 -3.98 -24.56 -67.82
CA MET A 1 -2.78 -23.77 -67.57
C MET A 1 -3.14 -22.81 -66.44
N GLU A 2 -3.21 -23.35 -65.22
CA GLU A 2 -2.07 -23.41 -64.25
C GLU A 2 -1.76 -22.00 -63.76
N GLY A 3 -2.23 -21.61 -62.57
CA GLY A 3 -1.57 -21.88 -61.29
C GLY A 3 -1.08 -20.51 -60.77
N SER A 4 -1.20 -20.09 -59.52
CA SER A 4 -1.18 -20.82 -58.27
C SER A 4 -1.82 -19.93 -57.20
N GLY A 5 -2.71 -20.52 -56.39
CA GLY A 5 -3.15 -19.92 -55.15
C GLY A 5 -2.01 -20.00 -54.14
N THR A 6 -1.58 -18.86 -53.62
CA THR A 6 -0.76 -18.82 -52.40
C THR A 6 -1.70 -18.71 -51.22
N ASN A 7 -1.93 -19.87 -50.60
CA ASN A 7 -2.33 -20.04 -49.20
C ASN A 7 -1.67 -18.97 -48.33
N HIS A 8 -2.46 -18.01 -47.82
CA HIS A 8 -2.11 -17.39 -46.55
C HIS A 8 -2.40 -18.43 -45.48
N ALA A 9 -1.41 -19.30 -45.27
CA ALA A 9 -1.34 -20.13 -44.10
C ALA A 9 -1.53 -19.21 -42.89
N HIS A 10 -2.60 -19.46 -42.14
CA HIS A 10 -2.70 -19.02 -40.75
C HIS A 10 -1.40 -19.46 -40.07
N GLY A 11 -0.55 -18.47 -39.79
CA GLY A 11 0.62 -18.65 -38.97
C GLY A 11 0.14 -19.19 -37.64
N GLU A 12 0.41 -20.48 -37.45
CA GLU A 12 0.22 -21.20 -36.21
C GLU A 12 0.79 -20.37 -35.06
N SER A 13 0.00 -20.33 -33.98
CA SER A 13 0.30 -19.72 -32.70
C SER A 13 1.77 -19.92 -32.28
N GLN A 14 2.58 -18.88 -32.43
CA GLN A 14 3.84 -18.79 -31.70
C GLN A 14 3.49 -18.59 -30.22
N ASP A 15 3.71 -19.66 -29.47
CA ASP A 15 3.72 -19.79 -28.01
C ASP A 15 3.47 -18.49 -27.24
N SER A 16 2.32 -18.44 -26.54
CA SER A 16 1.88 -17.35 -25.67
C SER A 16 2.71 -17.30 -24.37
N ALA A 17 4.03 -17.20 -24.49
CA ALA A 17 4.93 -17.04 -23.36
C ALA A 17 4.86 -15.59 -22.86
N LEU A 18 4.63 -15.42 -21.55
CA LEU A 18 4.57 -14.13 -20.87
C LEU A 18 5.81 -13.28 -21.16
N ARG A 19 5.63 -12.06 -21.70
CA ARG A 19 6.72 -11.10 -21.92
C ARG A 19 6.94 -10.28 -20.65
N LEU A 20 7.96 -10.66 -19.90
CA LEU A 20 8.33 -10.00 -18.64
C LEU A 20 9.46 -8.98 -18.84
N ALA A 21 9.33 -7.81 -18.22
CA ALA A 21 10.43 -6.85 -18.08
C ALA A 21 10.72 -6.51 -16.61
N ILE A 22 11.97 -6.13 -16.34
CA ILE A 22 12.42 -5.69 -15.01
C ILE A 22 12.96 -4.27 -15.16
N LEU A 23 12.31 -3.28 -14.52
CA LEU A 23 12.80 -1.90 -14.58
C LEU A 23 13.93 -1.70 -13.59
N SER A 24 15.17 -1.60 -14.05
CA SER A 24 16.33 -1.46 -13.17
C SER A 24 17.46 -0.68 -13.83
N ARG A 25 18.05 0.26 -13.08
CA ARG A 25 19.32 0.92 -13.46
C ARG A 25 20.56 0.07 -13.18
N GLY A 26 20.39 -1.04 -12.47
CA GLY A 26 21.48 -1.88 -11.98
C GLY A 26 21.29 -3.34 -12.39
N PRO A 27 21.54 -3.70 -13.67
CA PRO A 27 21.41 -5.08 -14.14
C PRO A 27 22.36 -6.04 -13.42
N ARG A 28 23.51 -5.54 -12.95
CA ARG A 28 24.51 -6.32 -12.21
C ARG A 28 24.25 -6.43 -10.70
N LEU A 29 23.25 -5.71 -10.17
CA LEU A 29 22.90 -5.82 -8.76
C LEU A 29 22.37 -7.23 -8.47
N TYR A 30 22.73 -7.78 -7.31
CA TYR A 30 22.32 -9.13 -6.90
C TYR A 30 20.82 -9.36 -7.10
N SER A 31 19.99 -8.43 -6.61
CA SER A 31 18.51 -8.55 -6.69
C SER A 31 18.00 -8.63 -8.14
N THR A 32 18.52 -7.79 -9.04
CA THR A 32 18.12 -7.79 -10.46
C THR A 32 18.57 -9.08 -11.14
N ARG A 33 19.82 -9.49 -10.91
CA ARG A 33 20.39 -10.70 -11.50
C ARG A 33 19.61 -11.95 -11.07
N ARG A 34 19.28 -12.07 -9.78
CA ARG A 34 18.50 -13.19 -9.25
C ARG A 34 17.12 -13.29 -9.89
N LEU A 35 16.41 -12.17 -10.07
CA LEU A 35 15.12 -12.17 -10.77
C LEU A 35 15.26 -12.67 -12.22
N VAL A 36 16.30 -12.24 -12.94
CA VAL A 36 16.58 -12.72 -14.31
C VAL A 36 16.89 -14.22 -14.33
N GLU A 37 17.74 -14.69 -13.42
CA GLU A 37 18.11 -16.10 -13.30
C GLU A 37 16.89 -16.99 -13.02
N GLU A 38 16.04 -16.57 -12.06
CA GLU A 38 14.85 -17.34 -11.66
C GLU A 38 13.75 -17.32 -12.71
N ALA A 39 13.62 -16.24 -13.48
CA ALA A 39 12.74 -16.18 -14.64
C ALA A 39 13.20 -17.13 -15.76
N ARG A 40 14.50 -17.17 -16.06
CA ARG A 40 15.07 -18.09 -17.05
C ARG A 40 14.89 -19.56 -16.68
N LYS A 41 15.02 -19.89 -15.39
CA LYS A 41 14.72 -21.25 -14.90
C LYS A 41 13.25 -21.66 -15.10
N ARG A 42 12.35 -20.70 -15.24
CA ARG A 42 10.90 -20.89 -15.50
C ARG A 42 10.55 -20.76 -16.99
N GLY A 43 11.54 -20.72 -17.87
CA GLY A 43 11.33 -20.62 -19.32
C GLY A 43 11.02 -19.22 -19.84
N LEU A 44 11.13 -18.17 -19.01
CA LEU A 44 10.96 -16.78 -19.43
C LEU A 44 12.32 -16.16 -19.80
N ASP A 45 12.38 -15.26 -20.77
CA ASP A 45 13.57 -14.43 -21.02
C ASP A 45 13.25 -12.96 -20.72
N PRO A 46 13.46 -12.50 -19.47
CA PRO A 46 13.05 -11.16 -19.10
C PRO A 46 14.01 -10.08 -19.63
N TYR A 47 13.45 -8.97 -20.07
CA TYR A 47 14.23 -7.81 -20.48
C TYR A 47 14.50 -6.85 -19.32
N VAL A 48 15.76 -6.50 -19.07
CA VAL A 48 16.12 -5.50 -18.06
C VAL A 48 16.14 -4.11 -18.69
N ALA A 49 15.07 -3.34 -18.44
CA ALA A 49 14.90 -2.00 -18.99
C ALA A 49 15.39 -0.92 -18.01
N ASP A 50 16.30 -0.05 -18.43
CA ASP A 50 16.65 1.15 -17.66
C ASP A 50 15.47 2.15 -17.68
N PRO A 51 14.87 2.50 -16.52
CA PRO A 51 13.79 3.49 -16.45
C PRO A 51 14.12 4.83 -17.10
N MET A 52 15.40 5.22 -17.16
CA MET A 52 15.83 6.53 -17.68
C MET A 52 15.90 6.59 -19.21
N LYS A 53 15.64 5.48 -19.90
CA LYS A 53 15.70 5.38 -21.37
C LYS A 53 14.33 5.28 -22.03
N PHE A 54 13.27 5.59 -21.28
CA PHE A 54 11.91 5.61 -21.79
C PHE A 54 11.53 6.98 -22.36
N SER A 55 10.79 6.95 -23.47
CA SER A 55 10.10 8.11 -24.04
C SER A 55 8.60 7.82 -24.06
N LEU A 56 7.81 8.74 -23.52
CA LEU A 56 6.37 8.57 -23.34
C LEU A 56 5.62 9.44 -24.36
N PHE A 57 4.61 8.88 -25.02
CA PHE A 57 3.80 9.56 -26.02
C PHE A 57 2.34 9.57 -25.56
N VAL A 58 1.72 10.74 -25.60
CA VAL A 58 0.30 10.94 -25.25
C VAL A 58 -0.33 11.78 -26.34
N ALA A 59 -1.40 11.26 -26.93
CA ALA A 59 -2.20 11.90 -27.96
C ALA A 59 -3.69 11.66 -27.66
N ASP A 60 -4.57 12.32 -28.41
CA ASP A 60 -6.01 12.10 -28.28
C ASP A 60 -6.37 10.64 -28.62
N GLY A 61 -7.00 9.95 -27.67
CA GLY A 61 -7.36 8.53 -27.78
C GLY A 61 -6.21 7.53 -27.88
N ARG A 62 -4.94 7.95 -27.73
CA ARG A 62 -3.78 7.07 -27.91
C ARG A 62 -2.61 7.41 -26.99
N ILE A 63 -2.04 6.39 -26.38
CA ILE A 63 -0.78 6.45 -25.64
C ILE A 63 0.19 5.41 -26.20
N ASP A 64 1.48 5.74 -26.26
CA ASP A 64 2.54 4.84 -26.72
C ASP A 64 3.79 5.03 -25.88
N ILE A 65 4.72 4.09 -25.99
CA ILE A 65 5.98 4.12 -25.25
C ILE A 65 7.13 3.52 -26.07
N LEU A 66 8.29 4.15 -25.99
CA LEU A 66 9.55 3.62 -26.50
C LEU A 66 10.52 3.38 -25.37
N HIS A 67 11.33 2.33 -25.49
CA HIS A 67 12.53 2.12 -24.69
C HIS A 67 13.75 2.07 -25.60
N ASN A 68 14.71 2.98 -25.38
CA ASN A 68 15.95 3.03 -26.17
C ASN A 68 15.70 3.11 -27.70
N GLY A 69 14.63 3.80 -28.11
CA GLY A 69 14.27 4.00 -29.52
C GLY A 69 13.30 2.95 -30.08
N GLU A 70 13.06 1.85 -29.39
CA GLU A 70 12.22 0.74 -29.87
C GLU A 70 10.87 0.68 -29.13
N PRO A 71 9.78 0.22 -29.78
CA PRO A 71 8.50 -0.04 -29.12
C PRO A 71 8.66 -0.98 -27.92
N PHE A 72 8.08 -0.60 -26.78
CA PHE A 72 8.13 -1.41 -25.57
C PHE A 72 6.82 -2.19 -25.39
N ASN A 73 6.84 -3.47 -25.77
CA ASN A 73 5.67 -4.36 -25.77
C ASN A 73 5.90 -5.55 -24.81
N TYR A 74 5.48 -5.39 -23.56
CA TYR A 74 5.60 -6.39 -22.50
C TYR A 74 4.26 -6.53 -21.78
N ASP A 75 4.00 -7.70 -21.22
CA ASP A 75 2.74 -7.99 -20.52
C ASP A 75 2.85 -7.64 -19.03
N ALA A 76 4.07 -7.74 -18.48
CA ALA A 76 4.33 -7.59 -17.06
C ALA A 76 5.65 -6.87 -16.78
N VAL A 77 5.68 -6.10 -15.70
CA VAL A 77 6.85 -5.32 -15.29
C VAL A 77 7.10 -5.43 -13.78
N ILE A 78 8.35 -5.77 -13.41
CA ILE A 78 8.82 -5.72 -12.02
C ILE A 78 9.66 -4.45 -11.83
N PRO A 79 9.11 -3.35 -11.28
CA PRO A 79 9.87 -2.15 -10.97
C PRO A 79 10.87 -2.34 -9.82
N ARG A 80 12.15 -2.17 -10.13
CA ARG A 80 13.25 -2.03 -9.16
C ARG A 80 13.75 -0.59 -9.10
N ILE A 81 12.81 0.34 -8.89
CA ILE A 81 13.04 1.79 -8.93
C ILE A 81 13.79 2.26 -7.68
N GLY A 82 15.00 2.80 -7.88
CA GLY A 82 15.81 3.39 -6.81
C GLY A 82 15.31 4.75 -6.35
N HIS A 83 15.60 5.11 -5.09
CA HIS A 83 15.13 6.36 -4.48
C HIS A 83 15.47 7.62 -5.29
N SER A 84 16.68 7.70 -5.87
CA SER A 84 17.17 8.87 -6.62
C SER A 84 16.40 9.15 -7.91
N ILE A 85 15.67 8.16 -8.44
CA ILE A 85 14.91 8.28 -9.68
C ILE A 85 13.39 8.11 -9.46
N THR A 86 12.92 8.11 -8.20
CA THR A 86 11.51 7.82 -7.87
C THR A 86 10.53 8.62 -8.73
N LYS A 87 10.73 9.93 -8.86
CA LYS A 87 9.83 10.81 -9.63
C LYS A 87 9.72 10.37 -11.10
N HIS A 88 10.85 10.11 -11.77
CA HIS A 88 10.86 9.72 -13.17
C HIS A 88 10.43 8.25 -13.35
N GLY A 89 10.98 7.34 -12.55
CA GLY A 89 10.64 5.91 -12.61
C GLY A 89 9.15 5.66 -12.37
N VAL A 90 8.52 6.37 -11.43
CA VAL A 90 7.07 6.27 -11.21
C VAL A 90 6.28 6.89 -12.37
N ALA A 91 6.76 7.95 -13.01
CA ALA A 91 6.09 8.50 -14.19
C ALA A 91 6.06 7.49 -15.34
N VAL A 92 7.17 6.80 -15.60
CA VAL A 92 7.25 5.69 -16.57
C VAL A 92 6.31 4.56 -16.16
N LEU A 93 6.35 4.14 -14.90
CA LEU A 93 5.52 3.04 -14.39
C LEU A 93 4.03 3.34 -14.52
N ARG A 94 3.59 4.56 -14.18
CA ARG A 94 2.20 4.99 -14.37
C ARG A 94 1.79 4.99 -15.84
N HIS A 95 2.70 5.32 -16.75
CA HIS A 95 2.42 5.25 -18.19
C HIS A 95 2.26 3.80 -18.66
N LEU A 96 3.08 2.88 -18.15
CA LEU A 96 2.95 1.43 -18.40
C LEU A 96 1.61 0.90 -17.88
N GLU A 97 1.18 1.32 -16.69
CA GLU A 97 -0.14 0.97 -16.13
C GLU A 97 -1.28 1.44 -17.05
N GLN A 98 -1.21 2.65 -17.60
CA GLN A 98 -2.23 3.14 -18.55
C GLN A 98 -2.27 2.32 -19.85
N LEU A 99 -1.14 1.72 -20.25
CA LEU A 99 -1.06 0.79 -21.39
C LEU A 99 -1.62 -0.60 -21.08
N GLY A 100 -2.13 -0.83 -19.86
CA GLY A 100 -2.64 -2.13 -19.42
C GLY A 100 -1.54 -3.13 -19.06
N ILE A 101 -0.30 -2.68 -18.92
CA ILE A 101 0.83 -3.54 -18.54
C ILE A 101 0.75 -3.77 -17.03
N TRP A 102 0.75 -5.03 -16.62
CA TRP A 102 0.65 -5.38 -15.20
C TRP A 102 1.97 -5.06 -14.46
N THR A 103 1.90 -4.54 -13.23
CA THR A 103 3.08 -4.07 -12.50
C THR A 103 3.13 -4.56 -11.05
N ALA A 104 4.28 -5.09 -10.62
CA ALA A 104 4.54 -5.44 -9.22
C ALA A 104 5.78 -4.72 -8.69
N ASN A 105 5.66 -3.53 -8.12
CA ASN A 105 4.47 -2.84 -7.56
C ASN A 105 3.85 -1.77 -8.46
N THR A 106 2.70 -1.22 -8.03
CA THR A 106 2.09 -0.02 -8.64
C THR A 106 2.89 1.27 -8.37
N GLY A 107 2.78 2.24 -9.26
CA GLY A 107 3.37 3.58 -9.11
C GLY A 107 2.81 4.34 -7.91
N ALA A 108 1.52 4.19 -7.63
CA ALA A 108 0.89 4.75 -6.43
C ALA A 108 1.49 4.16 -5.16
N GLY A 109 1.62 2.83 -5.07
CA GLY A 109 2.19 2.18 -3.90
C GLY A 109 3.66 2.51 -3.68
N ILE A 110 4.44 2.64 -4.76
CA ILE A 110 5.83 3.11 -4.66
C ILE A 110 5.88 4.52 -4.06
N LEU A 111 5.02 5.46 -4.47
CA LEU A 111 5.00 6.80 -3.89
C LEU A 111 4.57 6.79 -2.42
N GLN A 112 3.50 6.07 -2.10
CA GLN A 112 2.97 5.98 -0.73
C GLN A 112 4.03 5.44 0.23
N SER A 113 4.71 4.36 -0.15
CA SER A 113 5.76 3.74 0.68
C SER A 113 7.03 4.58 0.83
N ARG A 114 7.30 5.52 -0.09
CA ARG A 114 8.48 6.39 -0.04
C ARG A 114 8.33 7.54 0.94
N ASP A 115 7.10 7.99 1.20
CA ASP A 115 6.80 9.03 2.18
C ASP A 115 6.44 8.38 3.52
N LYS A 116 7.36 8.48 4.49
CA LYS A 116 7.19 7.86 5.81
C LYS A 116 5.97 8.38 6.57
N LEU A 117 5.66 9.67 6.45
CA LEU A 117 4.50 10.25 7.13
C LEU A 117 3.22 9.75 6.46
N HIS A 118 3.17 9.81 5.14
CA HIS A 118 1.99 9.37 4.41
C HIS A 118 1.72 7.87 4.59
N ALA A 119 2.77 7.04 4.51
CA ALA A 119 2.67 5.61 4.81
C ALA A 119 2.13 5.38 6.23
N SER A 120 2.68 6.04 7.26
CA SER A 120 2.19 5.84 8.63
C SER A 120 0.74 6.29 8.81
N GLN A 121 0.31 7.35 8.12
CA GLN A 121 -1.09 7.81 8.12
C GLN A 121 -2.03 6.76 7.49
N ILE A 122 -1.65 6.19 6.35
CA ILE A 122 -2.42 5.12 5.70
C ILE A 122 -2.52 3.90 6.63
N LEU A 123 -1.39 3.46 7.19
CA LEU A 123 -1.35 2.32 8.10
C LEU A 123 -2.22 2.54 9.35
N ALA A 124 -2.05 3.69 10.03
CA ALA A 124 -2.82 4.02 11.23
C ALA A 124 -4.32 4.11 10.95
N ARG A 125 -4.72 4.76 9.84
CA ARG A 125 -6.14 4.85 9.44
C ARG A 125 -6.77 3.49 9.19
N ASN A 126 -5.99 2.51 8.72
CA ASN A 126 -6.44 1.15 8.48
C ASN A 126 -6.23 0.21 9.69
N ARG A 127 -6.03 0.78 10.90
CA ARG A 127 -5.84 0.01 12.14
C ARG A 127 -4.69 -1.00 12.05
N ILE A 128 -3.62 -0.63 11.34
CA ILE A 128 -2.36 -1.37 11.33
C ILE A 128 -1.45 -0.73 12.37
N PRO A 129 -0.91 -1.49 13.33
CA PRO A 129 -0.13 -0.91 14.42
C PRO A 129 1.15 -0.22 13.91
N VAL A 130 1.36 1.01 14.33
CA VAL A 130 2.57 1.82 14.04
C VAL A 130 3.00 2.53 15.33
N PRO A 131 4.30 2.86 15.52
CA PRO A 131 4.72 3.64 16.67
C PRO A 131 4.08 5.03 16.69
N ARG A 132 3.71 5.56 17.87
CA ARG A 132 3.14 6.91 17.97
C ARG A 132 4.11 7.91 17.34
N THR A 133 3.61 8.74 16.42
CA THR A 133 4.43 9.63 15.60
C THR A 133 3.77 11.00 15.46
N THR A 134 4.55 12.06 15.67
CA THR A 134 4.15 13.45 15.50
C THR A 134 4.97 14.10 14.40
N TYR A 135 4.30 14.78 13.47
CA TYR A 135 4.95 15.65 12.50
C TYR A 135 5.12 17.05 13.10
N VAL A 136 6.35 17.54 13.16
CA VAL A 136 6.68 18.81 13.81
C VAL A 136 7.14 19.83 12.76
N ARG A 137 6.48 21.00 12.77
CA ARG A 137 6.77 22.14 11.88
C ARG A 137 7.33 23.35 12.61
N ASP A 138 7.08 23.45 13.91
CA ASP A 138 7.55 24.54 14.75
C ASP A 138 8.28 23.98 15.98
N ILE A 139 9.31 24.68 16.44
CA ILE A 139 10.05 24.32 17.65
C ILE A 139 9.18 24.44 18.91
N ILE A 140 8.16 25.29 18.90
CA ILE A 140 7.25 25.49 20.04
C ILE A 140 6.51 24.19 20.36
N ASP A 141 6.21 23.36 19.36
CA ASP A 141 5.42 22.14 19.50
C ASP A 141 6.22 20.92 19.97
N VAL A 142 7.55 21.03 20.11
CA VAL A 142 8.43 19.88 20.39
C VAL A 142 8.10 19.21 21.72
N GLU A 143 7.80 19.97 22.77
CA GLU A 143 7.45 19.42 24.09
C GLU A 143 6.12 18.65 24.03
N THR A 144 5.08 19.27 23.50
CA THR A 144 3.77 18.63 23.26
C THR A 144 3.89 17.38 22.39
N ALA A 145 4.74 17.42 21.36
CA ALA A 145 5.00 16.27 20.50
C ALA A 145 5.71 15.13 21.26
N VAL A 146 6.68 15.44 22.12
CA VAL A 146 7.35 14.46 22.98
C VAL A 146 6.37 13.82 23.95
N ASP A 147 5.51 14.62 24.58
CA ASP A 147 4.49 14.12 25.51
C ASP A 147 3.48 13.22 24.81
N PHE A 148 3.00 13.61 23.62
CA PHE A 148 2.08 12.80 22.82
C PHE A 148 2.65 11.42 22.46
N VAL A 149 3.94 11.33 22.13
CA VAL A 149 4.56 10.04 21.79
C VAL A 149 4.89 9.18 23.02
N GLY A 150 4.62 9.66 24.23
CA GLY A 150 4.80 8.91 25.49
C GLY A 150 6.04 9.30 26.28
N GLY A 151 6.67 10.44 25.97
CA GLY A 151 7.82 10.96 26.70
C GLY A 151 9.17 10.51 26.15
N LEU A 152 10.24 10.86 26.87
CA LEU A 152 11.61 10.55 26.50
C LEU A 152 12.04 9.13 26.91
N PRO A 153 12.99 8.51 26.20
CA PRO A 153 13.64 9.01 24.99
C PRO A 153 12.75 8.94 23.75
N VAL A 154 13.07 9.75 22.72
CA VAL A 154 12.33 9.79 21.44
C VAL A 154 13.23 9.56 20.24
N VAL A 155 12.65 9.05 19.16
CA VAL A 155 13.31 8.92 17.85
C VAL A 155 12.91 10.09 16.95
N ILE A 156 13.88 10.88 16.50
CA ILE A 156 13.68 11.99 15.56
C ILE A 156 14.09 11.53 14.16
N LYS A 157 13.19 11.63 13.19
CA LYS A 157 13.38 11.21 11.80
C LYS A 157 13.16 12.35 10.82
N VAL A 158 13.89 12.36 9.72
CA VAL A 158 13.55 13.19 8.54
C VAL A 158 12.77 12.36 7.53
N THR A 159 11.72 12.94 6.94
CA THR A 159 10.84 12.21 5.99
C THR A 159 11.59 11.80 4.73
N GLN A 160 12.53 12.62 4.25
CA GLN A 160 13.34 12.37 3.06
C GLN A 160 14.76 11.93 3.44
N GLY A 161 15.10 10.68 3.11
CA GLY A 161 16.40 10.08 3.36
C GLY A 161 16.32 8.55 3.25
N THR A 162 17.42 7.92 2.83
CA THR A 162 17.53 6.46 2.69
C THR A 162 18.57 5.91 3.66
N GLN A 163 18.49 4.61 3.96
CA GLN A 163 19.54 3.87 4.69
C GLN A 163 19.86 4.40 6.10
N GLY A 164 18.92 5.05 6.80
CA GLY A 164 19.08 5.49 8.19
C GLY A 164 19.88 6.79 8.38
N GLN A 165 20.22 7.49 7.29
CA GLN A 165 20.67 8.88 7.36
C GLN A 165 19.48 9.76 7.77
N GLY A 166 19.59 10.38 8.95
CA GLY A 166 18.54 11.25 9.48
C GLY A 166 17.55 10.58 10.45
N VAL A 167 18.00 9.55 11.17
CA VAL A 167 17.28 8.95 12.31
C VAL A 167 18.14 9.11 13.57
N PHE A 168 17.60 9.73 14.61
CA PHE A 168 18.34 10.13 15.81
C PHE A 168 17.60 9.75 17.08
N LEU A 169 18.27 9.11 18.03
CA LEU A 169 17.73 8.86 19.38
C LEU A 169 18.10 10.01 20.31
N ARG A 170 17.14 10.55 21.05
CA ARG A 170 17.34 11.70 21.96
C ARG A 170 16.77 11.39 23.33
N HIS A 171 17.57 11.67 24.36
CA HIS A 171 17.23 11.33 25.75
C HIS A 171 16.76 12.53 26.56
N THR A 172 16.98 13.75 26.07
CA THR A 172 16.59 14.98 26.76
C THR A 172 15.79 15.90 25.85
N ILE A 173 14.91 16.70 26.46
CA ILE A 173 14.10 17.67 25.71
C ILE A 173 14.96 18.73 25.02
N ARG A 174 16.06 19.15 25.68
CA ARG A 174 17.00 20.12 25.13
C ARG A 174 17.67 19.61 23.87
N GLU A 175 18.15 18.36 23.87
CA GLU A 175 18.73 17.75 22.67
C GLU A 175 17.71 17.59 21.55
N SER A 176 16.47 17.21 21.88
CA SER A 176 15.37 17.12 20.92
C SER A 176 15.06 18.47 20.28
N ARG A 177 14.85 19.53 21.07
CA ARG A 177 14.59 20.90 20.56
C ARG A 177 15.70 21.40 19.65
N ASN A 178 16.96 21.27 20.09
CA ASN A 178 18.11 21.73 19.30
C ASN A 178 18.21 21.00 17.95
N LEU A 179 17.99 19.68 17.94
CA LEU A 179 18.02 18.90 16.71
C LEU A 179 16.86 19.26 15.79
N VAL A 180 15.63 19.33 16.31
CA VAL A 180 14.44 19.73 15.52
C VAL A 180 14.67 21.10 14.90
N GLN A 181 15.12 22.08 15.69
CA GLN A 181 15.42 23.43 15.19
C GLN A 181 16.42 23.40 14.04
N GLY A 182 17.54 22.71 14.21
CA GLY A 182 18.57 22.58 13.17
C GLY A 182 18.01 21.92 11.90
N LEU A 183 17.18 20.89 12.02
CA LEU A 183 16.58 20.21 10.88
C LEU A 183 15.53 21.08 10.17
N LEU A 184 14.69 21.80 10.90
CA LEU A 184 13.69 22.72 10.33
C LEU A 184 14.35 23.87 9.55
N LEU A 185 15.47 24.40 10.04
CA LEU A 185 16.25 25.43 9.32
C LEU A 185 16.81 24.93 7.98
N THR A 186 16.99 23.62 7.81
CA THR A 186 17.38 23.01 6.53
C THR A 186 16.20 22.76 5.59
N GLY A 187 14.98 23.18 5.96
CA GLY A 187 13.76 22.94 5.19
C GLY A 187 13.27 21.49 5.21
N ARG A 188 13.80 20.66 6.10
CA ARG A 188 13.41 19.24 6.20
C ARG A 188 12.16 19.07 7.04
N ALA A 189 11.31 18.15 6.62
CA ALA A 189 10.16 17.68 7.38
C ALA A 189 10.63 16.73 8.50
N VAL A 190 10.24 17.02 9.75
CA VAL A 190 10.71 16.32 10.95
C VAL A 190 9.58 15.53 11.60
N LEU A 191 9.85 14.27 11.92
CA LEU A 191 8.97 13.40 12.69
C LEU A 191 9.61 13.14 14.06
N ILE A 192 8.84 13.27 15.13
CA ILE A 192 9.18 12.76 16.47
C ILE A 192 8.35 11.49 16.66
N GLN A 193 9.00 10.41 17.06
CA GLN A 193 8.38 9.10 17.17
C GLN A 193 8.73 8.45 18.51
N GLU A 194 7.78 7.68 19.04
CA GLU A 194 7.96 6.82 20.19
C GLU A 194 9.18 5.91 20.03
N TYR A 195 9.94 5.77 21.10
CA TYR A 195 11.07 4.86 21.16
C TYR A 195 10.66 3.51 21.78
N ILE A 196 10.73 2.45 20.97
CA ILE A 196 10.41 1.09 21.39
C ILE A 196 11.66 0.43 21.98
N ALA A 197 11.81 0.53 23.30
CA ALA A 197 13.01 0.09 24.01
C ALA A 197 13.27 -1.42 23.89
N GLU A 198 12.21 -2.21 23.77
CA GLU A 198 12.25 -3.66 23.59
C GLU A 198 12.94 -4.04 22.29
N SER A 199 12.86 -3.16 21.29
CA SER A 199 13.46 -3.31 19.96
C SER A 199 14.77 -2.52 19.80
N HIS A 200 15.43 -2.14 20.89
CA HIS A 200 16.71 -1.44 20.80
C HIS A 200 17.73 -2.23 19.96
N GLY A 201 18.20 -1.64 18.87
CA GLY A 201 19.21 -2.24 18.02
C GLY A 201 18.73 -3.48 17.27
N LYS A 202 17.42 -3.77 17.24
CA LYS A 202 16.87 -4.91 16.51
C LYS A 202 15.57 -4.58 15.81
N ASP A 203 15.36 -5.19 14.66
CA ASP A 203 14.08 -5.16 13.97
C ASP A 203 13.92 -6.43 13.12
N ILE A 204 12.68 -6.71 12.75
CA ILE A 204 12.33 -7.82 11.87
C ILE A 204 12.06 -7.26 10.49
N ARG A 205 12.71 -7.81 9.46
CA ARG A 205 12.30 -7.61 8.08
C ARG A 205 11.51 -8.82 7.61
N ALA A 206 10.24 -8.62 7.33
CA ALA A 206 9.38 -9.56 6.62
C ALA A 206 9.32 -9.17 5.14
N LEU A 207 9.49 -10.14 4.25
CA LEU A 207 9.34 -9.93 2.82
C LEU A 207 8.04 -10.54 2.35
N VAL A 208 7.13 -9.67 1.94
CA VAL A 208 5.81 -10.00 1.43
C VAL A 208 5.88 -10.14 -0.08
N VAL A 209 5.28 -11.21 -0.61
CA VAL A 209 5.01 -11.41 -2.03
C VAL A 209 3.54 -11.83 -2.15
N GLY A 210 2.76 -11.04 -2.89
CA GLY A 210 1.31 -11.12 -2.90
C GLY A 210 0.75 -10.87 -1.51
N ASP A 211 0.11 -11.89 -0.94
CA ASP A 211 -0.53 -11.83 0.37
C ASP A 211 0.15 -12.69 1.44
N ARG A 212 1.41 -13.07 1.22
CA ARG A 212 2.16 -13.99 2.09
C ARG A 212 3.54 -13.46 2.43
N VAL A 213 4.00 -13.70 3.65
CA VAL A 213 5.41 -13.50 4.00
C VAL A 213 6.20 -14.72 3.55
N VAL A 214 7.01 -14.55 2.50
CA VAL A 214 7.80 -15.66 1.93
C VAL A 214 9.14 -15.84 2.63
N ALA A 215 9.67 -14.78 3.24
CA ALA A 215 10.92 -14.83 3.97
C ALA A 215 10.96 -13.76 5.06
N SER A 216 11.69 -14.07 6.14
CA SER A 216 11.89 -13.16 7.25
C SER A 216 13.31 -13.25 7.78
N MET A 217 13.82 -12.13 8.29
CA MET A 217 15.08 -12.08 9.02
C MET A 217 14.99 -11.07 10.16
N ARG A 218 15.65 -11.36 11.29
CA ARG A 218 15.90 -10.34 12.31
C ARG A 218 17.26 -9.70 12.02
N ARG A 219 17.30 -8.38 11.99
CA ARG A 219 18.53 -7.60 11.87
C ARG A 219 18.93 -7.09 13.25
N LYS A 220 20.20 -7.22 13.60
CA LYS A 220 20.77 -6.76 14.87
C LYS A 220 21.93 -5.80 14.63
N ALA A 221 21.86 -4.62 15.23
CA ALA A 221 22.94 -3.65 15.27
C ALA A 221 24.15 -4.19 16.06
N ARG A 222 25.34 -3.65 15.81
CA ARG A 222 26.54 -3.95 16.61
C ARG A 222 26.76 -2.89 17.68
N GLY A 223 27.14 -3.32 18.88
CA GLY A 223 27.52 -2.43 19.97
C GLY A 223 26.32 -1.66 20.55
N ARG A 224 26.45 -0.34 20.69
CA ARG A 224 25.44 0.56 21.27
C ARG A 224 24.58 1.28 20.23
N GLU A 225 24.65 0.86 18.97
CA GLU A 225 23.86 1.44 17.90
C GLU A 225 22.40 0.96 18.02
N PHE A 226 21.44 1.89 18.00
CA PHE A 226 20.02 1.55 18.10
C PHE A 226 19.41 1.22 16.73
N ARG A 227 20.08 1.59 15.64
CA ARG A 227 19.64 1.32 14.25
C ARG A 227 20.21 -0.01 13.76
N SER A 228 19.33 -0.93 13.37
CA SER A 228 19.66 -2.29 12.93
C SER A 228 19.91 -2.45 11.43
N ASN A 229 19.94 -1.37 10.65
CA ASN A 229 20.06 -1.44 9.19
C ASN A 229 21.29 -2.26 8.74
N TYR A 230 21.05 -3.26 7.88
CA TYR A 230 22.06 -4.19 7.35
C TYR A 230 23.32 -3.52 6.77
N HIS A 231 23.16 -2.34 6.14
CA HIS A 231 24.28 -1.58 5.58
C HIS A 231 25.25 -0.99 6.64
N LEU A 232 24.94 -1.11 7.93
CA LEU A 232 25.75 -0.61 9.05
C LEU A 232 26.53 -1.72 9.78
N ASN A 233 26.96 -2.78 9.07
CA ASN A 233 27.67 -3.94 9.64
C ASN A 233 26.84 -4.76 10.66
N GLY A 234 25.52 -4.68 10.60
CA GLY A 234 24.62 -5.48 11.43
C GLY A 234 24.73 -6.98 11.15
N THR A 235 24.32 -7.80 12.11
CA THR A 235 24.16 -9.26 11.91
C THR A 235 22.73 -9.56 11.49
N VAL A 236 22.55 -10.64 10.74
CA VAL A 236 21.23 -11.14 10.31
C VAL A 236 21.05 -12.55 10.83
N GLU A 237 19.85 -12.85 11.31
CA GLU A 237 19.47 -14.19 11.75
C GLU A 237 18.11 -14.56 11.14
N LYS A 238 17.90 -15.85 10.90
CA LYS A 238 16.59 -16.37 10.53
C LYS A 238 15.63 -16.16 11.71
N VAL A 239 14.40 -15.79 11.42
CA VAL A 239 13.33 -15.67 12.40
C VAL A 239 12.06 -16.30 11.83
N ASP A 240 11.42 -17.17 12.61
CA ASP A 240 10.08 -17.63 12.30
C ASP A 240 9.09 -16.56 12.79
N LEU A 241 8.28 -16.02 11.88
CA LEU A 241 7.38 -14.92 12.19
C LEU A 241 6.13 -15.44 12.92
N PRO A 242 5.75 -14.87 14.07
CA PRO A 242 4.45 -15.16 14.67
C PRO A 242 3.30 -14.73 13.74
N PRO A 243 2.12 -15.39 13.80
CA PRO A 243 0.99 -15.08 12.92
C PRO A 243 0.56 -13.61 12.93
N GLU A 244 0.59 -12.95 14.09
CA GLU A 244 0.25 -11.53 14.23
C GLU A 244 1.22 -10.61 13.47
N PHE A 245 2.52 -10.96 13.41
CA PHE A 245 3.53 -10.21 12.65
C PHE A 245 3.36 -10.43 11.14
N GLU A 246 3.02 -11.66 10.73
CA GLU A 246 2.73 -11.98 9.33
C GLU A 246 1.49 -11.21 8.86
N GLU A 247 0.40 -11.24 9.64
CA GLU A 247 -0.82 -10.50 9.31
C GLU A 247 -0.55 -8.99 9.21
N ALA A 248 0.17 -8.41 10.18
CA ALA A 248 0.54 -7.00 10.14
C ALA A 248 1.37 -6.65 8.90
N ALA A 249 2.32 -7.52 8.50
CA ALA A 249 3.14 -7.31 7.31
C ALA A 249 2.32 -7.38 6.02
N CYS A 250 1.52 -8.43 5.83
CA CYS A 250 0.69 -8.60 4.63
C CYS A 250 -0.32 -7.46 4.51
N ARG A 251 -1.02 -7.11 5.60
CA ARG A 251 -1.95 -5.98 5.61
C ARG A 251 -1.25 -4.66 5.27
N ALA A 252 -0.05 -4.42 5.80
CA ALA A 252 0.71 -3.20 5.51
C ALA A 252 1.09 -3.08 4.03
N ALA A 253 1.56 -4.17 3.41
CA ALA A 253 1.86 -4.21 1.99
C ALA A 253 0.60 -3.96 1.14
N ARG A 254 -0.50 -4.65 1.49
CA ARG A 254 -1.78 -4.58 0.78
C ARG A 254 -2.40 -3.18 0.78
N VAL A 255 -2.50 -2.52 1.94
CA VAL A 255 -3.12 -1.19 2.02
C VAL A 255 -2.28 -0.09 1.35
N LEU A 256 -0.98 -0.34 1.17
CA LEU A 256 -0.08 0.53 0.41
C LEU A 256 -0.02 0.14 -1.07
N GLY A 257 -0.83 -0.82 -1.56
CA GLY A 257 -0.83 -1.24 -2.96
C GLY A 257 0.49 -1.84 -3.43
N LEU A 258 1.17 -2.58 -2.55
CA LEU A 258 2.43 -3.26 -2.85
C LEU A 258 2.25 -4.78 -2.87
N HIS A 259 2.46 -5.39 -4.03
CA HIS A 259 2.54 -6.83 -4.20
C HIS A 259 3.86 -7.42 -3.70
N ILE A 260 4.96 -6.66 -3.78
CA ILE A 260 6.30 -7.10 -3.35
C ILE A 260 6.85 -6.05 -2.41
N ALA A 261 6.92 -6.35 -1.12
CA ALA A 261 7.33 -5.39 -0.11
C ALA A 261 8.29 -5.98 0.91
N GLY A 262 9.27 -5.18 1.36
CA GLY A 262 9.99 -5.45 2.59
C GLY A 262 9.38 -4.63 3.72
N VAL A 263 8.70 -5.29 4.65
CA VAL A 263 8.10 -4.65 5.83
C VAL A 263 9.07 -4.76 7.00
N ASP A 264 9.45 -3.61 7.54
CA ASP A 264 10.26 -3.52 8.76
C ASP A 264 9.32 -3.39 9.95
N LEU A 265 9.51 -4.28 10.93
CA LEU A 265 8.67 -4.45 12.10
C LEU A 265 9.52 -4.31 13.37
N LEU A 266 8.97 -3.61 14.36
CA LEU A 266 9.48 -3.61 15.73
C LEU A 266 8.67 -4.59 16.57
N GLU A 267 9.37 -5.30 17.45
CA GLU A 267 8.79 -6.14 18.49
C GLU A 267 8.50 -5.25 19.71
N ALA A 268 7.24 -4.88 19.93
CA ALA A 268 6.80 -4.19 21.14
C ALA A 268 6.21 -5.19 22.15
N ARG A 269 5.89 -4.73 23.36
CA ARG A 269 5.25 -5.58 24.39
C ARG A 269 3.88 -6.07 23.97
N ASP A 270 3.13 -5.22 23.27
CA ASP A 270 1.74 -5.45 22.87
C ASP A 270 1.61 -5.95 21.41
N GLY A 271 2.69 -6.49 20.84
CA GLY A 271 2.71 -7.08 19.50
C GLY A 271 3.56 -6.32 18.47
N PRO A 272 3.34 -6.56 17.16
CA PRO A 272 4.12 -5.96 16.09
C PRO A 272 3.80 -4.47 15.90
N LEU A 273 4.82 -3.67 15.61
CA LEU A 273 4.65 -2.30 15.11
C LEU A 273 5.32 -2.15 13.75
N VAL A 274 4.57 -1.73 12.73
CA VAL A 274 5.12 -1.48 11.39
C VAL A 274 5.93 -0.18 11.40
N LEU A 275 7.21 -0.30 11.10
CA LEU A 275 8.17 0.81 11.12
C LEU A 275 8.31 1.48 9.76
N GLU A 276 8.45 0.68 8.70
CA GLU A 276 8.66 1.13 7.34
C GLU A 276 8.24 0.03 6.36
N VAL A 277 7.69 0.40 5.20
CA VAL A 277 7.38 -0.54 4.12
C VAL A 277 8.19 -0.13 2.89
N ASN A 278 8.98 -1.06 2.36
CA ASN A 278 9.90 -0.83 1.25
C ASN A 278 9.38 -1.49 -0.03
N SER A 279 9.05 -0.68 -1.03
CA SER A 279 8.55 -1.13 -2.35
C SER A 279 9.60 -1.70 -3.31
N SER A 280 10.88 -1.70 -2.95
CA SER A 280 11.96 -2.31 -3.74
C SER A 280 13.02 -2.92 -2.81
N PRO A 281 12.64 -3.95 -2.03
CA PRO A 281 13.50 -4.52 -0.99
C PRO A 281 14.70 -5.23 -1.62
N GLY A 282 15.88 -5.11 -1.01
CA GLY A 282 17.06 -5.87 -1.45
C GLY A 282 16.92 -7.36 -1.09
N LEU A 283 17.28 -8.25 -2.02
CA LEU A 283 17.07 -9.70 -1.85
C LEU A 283 18.28 -10.41 -1.22
N GLU A 284 19.49 -9.88 -1.37
CA GLU A 284 20.73 -10.58 -0.98
C GLU A 284 20.79 -10.94 0.50
N GLY A 285 20.55 -9.96 1.37
CA GLY A 285 20.64 -10.18 2.81
C GLY A 285 19.61 -11.18 3.32
N ILE A 286 18.38 -11.11 2.79
CA ILE A 286 17.28 -11.95 3.26
C ILE A 286 17.34 -13.37 2.69
N GLU A 287 17.73 -13.56 1.42
CA GLU A 287 17.96 -14.90 0.87
C GLU A 287 19.09 -15.61 1.63
N LYS A 288 20.19 -14.90 1.92
CA LYS A 288 21.32 -15.46 2.70
C LYS A 288 20.92 -15.82 4.13
N ALA A 289 20.10 -15.00 4.79
CA ALA A 289 19.69 -15.23 6.17
C ALA A 289 18.62 -16.33 6.31
N SER A 290 17.64 -16.35 5.39
CA SER A 290 16.49 -17.26 5.48
C SER A 290 16.72 -18.60 4.76
N GLY A 291 17.61 -18.62 3.75
CA GLY A 291 17.78 -19.75 2.84
C GLY A 291 16.67 -19.90 1.79
N VAL A 292 15.69 -18.99 1.77
CA VAL A 292 14.54 -19.05 0.86
C VAL A 292 14.92 -18.46 -0.50
N ASN A 293 14.48 -19.09 -1.59
CA ASN A 293 14.58 -18.57 -2.96
C ASN A 293 13.52 -17.48 -3.21
N VAL A 294 13.72 -16.32 -2.59
CA VAL A 294 12.81 -15.18 -2.69
C VAL A 294 12.60 -14.71 -4.12
N ALA A 295 13.67 -14.63 -4.92
CA ALA A 295 13.52 -14.22 -6.31
C ALA A 295 12.62 -15.19 -7.10
N GLY A 296 12.68 -16.49 -6.78
CA GLY A 296 11.79 -17.50 -7.37
C GLY A 296 10.32 -17.24 -7.02
N GLU A 297 10.01 -17.06 -5.74
CA GLU A 297 8.65 -16.75 -5.27
C GLU A 297 8.07 -15.50 -5.95
N ILE A 298 8.90 -14.46 -6.15
CA ILE A 298 8.49 -13.26 -6.89
C ILE A 298 8.11 -13.60 -8.32
N ILE A 299 8.93 -14.38 -9.04
CA ILE A 299 8.63 -14.73 -10.42
C ILE A 299 7.40 -15.62 -10.53
N ASP A 300 7.23 -16.59 -9.61
CA ASP A 300 6.04 -17.45 -9.57
C ASP A 300 4.77 -16.61 -9.39
N TYR A 301 4.79 -15.68 -8.44
CA TYR A 301 3.69 -14.75 -8.21
C TYR A 301 3.39 -13.88 -9.43
N VAL A 302 4.40 -13.24 -10.04
CA VAL A 302 4.19 -12.40 -11.23
C VAL A 302 3.61 -13.23 -12.38
N THR A 303 4.09 -14.46 -12.55
CA THR A 303 3.61 -15.35 -13.62
C THR A 303 2.17 -15.80 -13.38
N SER A 304 1.76 -16.00 -12.13
CA SER A 304 0.36 -16.36 -11.81
C SER A 304 -0.59 -15.18 -11.93
N GLU A 305 -0.19 -14.00 -11.46
CA GLU A 305 -1.08 -12.84 -11.39
C GLU A 305 -1.29 -12.14 -12.74
N THR A 306 -0.32 -12.23 -13.65
CA THR A 306 -0.40 -11.57 -14.96
C THR A 306 -1.52 -12.10 -15.86
N ALA A 307 -2.11 -13.25 -15.53
CA ALA A 307 -3.32 -13.76 -16.16
C ALA A 307 -4.60 -12.99 -15.74
N PHE A 308 -4.53 -12.19 -14.67
CA PHE A 308 -5.64 -11.44 -14.10
C PHE A 308 -5.39 -9.94 -14.24
N ALA A 309 -6.29 -9.22 -14.91
CA ALA A 309 -6.25 -7.77 -14.95
C ALA A 309 -6.96 -7.21 -13.70
N GLU A 310 -6.23 -6.49 -12.85
CA GLU A 310 -6.87 -5.69 -11.81
C GLU A 310 -7.69 -4.57 -12.46
N VAL A 311 -8.90 -4.36 -11.93
CA VAL A 311 -9.82 -3.34 -12.43
C VAL A 311 -10.02 -2.29 -11.34
N ASP A 312 -9.61 -1.05 -11.61
CA ASP A 312 -9.99 0.09 -10.78
C ASP A 312 -11.47 0.44 -11.07
N LEU A 313 -12.34 -0.02 -10.17
CA LEU A 313 -13.78 0.19 -10.29
C LEU A 313 -14.16 1.68 -10.26
N ASP A 314 -13.47 2.51 -9.47
CA ASP A 314 -13.76 3.96 -9.42
C ASP A 314 -13.38 4.62 -10.75
N GLN A 315 -12.23 4.25 -11.33
CA GLN A 315 -11.83 4.73 -12.64
C GLN A 315 -12.85 4.32 -13.71
N LEU A 316 -13.29 3.06 -13.73
CA LEU A 316 -14.31 2.60 -14.67
C LEU A 316 -15.63 3.35 -14.50
N LEU A 317 -16.12 3.48 -13.28
CA LEU A 317 -17.39 4.17 -13.01
C LEU A 317 -17.33 5.64 -13.44
N ARG A 318 -16.19 6.31 -13.29
CA ARG A 318 -15.99 7.70 -13.75
C ARG A 318 -16.01 7.87 -15.26
N THR A 319 -15.80 6.81 -16.04
CA THR A 319 -15.96 6.87 -17.51
C THR A 319 -17.43 6.98 -17.93
N VAL A 320 -18.36 6.62 -17.03
CA VAL A 320 -19.80 6.73 -17.25
C VAL A 320 -20.31 8.01 -16.56
N PRO A 321 -20.75 9.03 -17.31
CA PRO A 321 -21.25 10.27 -16.72
C PRO A 321 -22.36 10.01 -15.70
N GLY A 322 -22.27 10.65 -14.53
CA GLY A 322 -23.24 10.52 -13.44
C GLY A 322 -23.07 9.27 -12.57
N SER A 323 -22.20 8.32 -12.92
CA SER A 323 -21.95 7.13 -12.09
C SER A 323 -20.78 7.33 -11.12
N GLY A 324 -20.81 6.64 -9.98
CA GLY A 324 -19.68 6.63 -9.05
C GLY A 324 -19.93 5.82 -7.78
N VAL A 325 -18.98 5.91 -6.85
CA VAL A 325 -19.02 5.28 -5.53
C VAL A 325 -19.22 6.35 -4.46
N LEU A 326 -20.11 6.09 -3.50
CA LEU A 326 -20.29 6.90 -2.31
C LEU A 326 -20.09 6.04 -1.06
N SER A 327 -19.41 6.62 -0.06
CA SER A 327 -19.27 6.01 1.25
C SER A 327 -20.09 6.79 2.29
N LEU A 328 -20.81 6.08 3.16
CA LEU A 328 -21.46 6.66 4.34
C LEU A 328 -20.75 6.16 5.61
N GLN A 329 -20.14 7.08 6.36
CA GLN A 329 -19.57 6.75 7.67
C GLN A 329 -20.64 6.87 8.75
N ILE A 330 -20.95 5.77 9.43
CA ILE A 330 -22.00 5.75 10.46
C ILE A 330 -21.61 6.58 11.69
N SER A 331 -20.32 6.77 11.94
CA SER A 331 -19.80 7.63 13.02
C SER A 331 -20.28 9.08 12.95
N ASN A 332 -20.57 9.58 11.74
CA ASN A 332 -21.13 10.91 11.50
C ASN A 332 -22.66 10.98 11.68
N HIS A 333 -23.31 9.83 11.93
CA HIS A 333 -24.76 9.64 11.95
C HIS A 333 -25.17 8.73 13.12
N GLN A 334 -24.96 9.19 14.35
CA GLN A 334 -25.24 8.43 15.58
C GLN A 334 -26.67 7.85 15.64
N GLN A 335 -27.64 8.55 15.05
CA GLN A 335 -29.03 8.11 14.96
C GLN A 335 -29.27 6.84 14.14
N LEU A 336 -28.28 6.40 13.34
CA LEU A 336 -28.32 5.17 12.55
C LEU A 336 -27.75 3.95 13.30
N VAL A 337 -27.06 4.16 14.41
CA VAL A 337 -26.43 3.08 15.17
C VAL A 337 -27.51 2.19 15.81
N GLY A 338 -27.39 0.88 15.64
CA GLY A 338 -28.36 -0.10 16.14
C GLY A 338 -29.66 -0.16 15.34
N LYS A 339 -29.71 0.45 14.15
CA LYS A 339 -30.80 0.28 13.20
C LYS A 339 -30.44 -0.77 12.14
N PRO A 340 -31.44 -1.53 11.63
CA PRO A 340 -31.23 -2.43 10.50
C PRO A 340 -30.94 -1.63 9.23
N LEU A 341 -30.14 -2.19 8.32
CA LEU A 341 -29.79 -1.55 7.04
C LEU A 341 -31.02 -1.19 6.19
N ALA A 342 -32.08 -2.01 6.25
CA ALA A 342 -33.35 -1.76 5.57
C ALA A 342 -33.95 -0.40 5.94
N GLU A 343 -33.77 0.05 7.18
CA GLU A 343 -34.36 1.31 7.64
C GLU A 343 -33.77 2.54 6.95
N LEU A 344 -32.56 2.41 6.41
CA LEU A 344 -31.92 3.45 5.60
C LEU A 344 -32.63 3.64 4.24
N PHE A 345 -33.37 2.65 3.74
CA PHE A 345 -33.93 2.68 2.38
C PHE A 345 -35.46 2.52 2.33
N ASN A 346 -36.14 2.83 3.43
CA ASN A 346 -37.60 2.69 3.61
C ASN A 346 -38.46 3.45 2.56
N SER A 347 -37.89 4.38 1.78
CA SER A 347 -38.59 5.20 0.79
C SER A 347 -38.73 4.58 -0.61
N GLY A 348 -38.63 3.24 -0.73
CA GLY A 348 -38.98 2.50 -1.95
C GLY A 348 -37.90 2.48 -3.04
N SER A 349 -36.73 3.07 -2.79
CA SER A 349 -35.57 2.99 -3.68
C SER A 349 -34.52 2.06 -3.06
N ARG A 350 -34.36 0.85 -3.60
CA ARG A 350 -33.34 -0.11 -3.16
C ARG A 350 -31.97 0.42 -3.56
N ILE A 351 -31.27 1.08 -2.65
CA ILE A 351 -29.87 1.44 -2.90
C ILE A 351 -29.05 0.15 -2.82
N PRO A 352 -28.25 -0.18 -3.85
CA PRO A 352 -27.30 -1.27 -3.76
C PRO A 352 -26.16 -0.86 -2.81
N VAL A 353 -26.29 -1.22 -1.54
CA VAL A 353 -25.14 -1.30 -0.65
C VAL A 353 -24.34 -2.51 -1.07
N PHE A 354 -23.20 -2.25 -1.69
CA PHE A 354 -22.34 -3.28 -2.25
C PHE A 354 -21.49 -3.93 -1.17
N ALA A 355 -21.02 -3.12 -0.23
CA ALA A 355 -20.22 -3.61 0.88
C ALA A 355 -20.46 -2.80 2.16
N LEU A 356 -20.33 -3.49 3.28
CA LEU A 356 -20.22 -2.90 4.59
C LEU A 356 -18.82 -3.22 5.15
N SER A 357 -18.02 -2.19 5.42
CA SER A 357 -16.74 -2.34 6.09
C SER A 357 -16.94 -2.34 7.60
N ARG A 358 -16.56 -3.44 8.25
CA ARG A 358 -16.70 -3.67 9.70
C ARG A 358 -15.52 -4.47 10.23
N ASP A 359 -14.91 -4.02 11.31
CA ASP A 359 -13.88 -4.78 12.04
C ASP A 359 -12.76 -5.35 11.15
N ASN A 360 -12.27 -4.56 10.18
CA ASN A 360 -11.28 -4.93 9.16
C ASN A 360 -11.74 -6.01 8.15
N SER A 361 -13.04 -6.28 8.08
CA SER A 361 -13.67 -7.16 7.09
C SER A 361 -14.61 -6.38 6.18
N LEU A 362 -14.80 -6.88 4.96
CA LEU A 362 -15.80 -6.41 4.02
C LEU A 362 -16.92 -7.44 3.94
N LEU A 363 -18.11 -7.04 4.37
CA LEU A 363 -19.34 -7.82 4.18
C LEU A 363 -19.94 -7.42 2.84
N TRP A 364 -19.80 -8.29 1.85
CA TRP A 364 -20.35 -8.09 0.51
C TRP A 364 -21.86 -8.34 0.50
N ASN A 365 -22.61 -7.49 -0.20
CA ASN A 365 -24.07 -7.53 -0.30
C ASN A 365 -24.71 -7.81 1.08
N PRO A 366 -24.47 -6.94 2.08
CA PRO A 366 -24.93 -7.16 3.43
C PRO A 366 -26.46 -7.33 3.45
N SER A 367 -26.94 -8.19 4.35
CA SER A 367 -28.37 -8.45 4.49
C SER A 367 -29.10 -7.20 5.00
N ASP A 368 -30.36 -7.04 4.58
CA ASP A 368 -31.17 -5.86 4.92
C ASP A 368 -31.45 -5.75 6.43
N ASP A 369 -31.37 -6.85 7.18
CA ASP A 369 -31.57 -6.91 8.64
C ASP A 369 -30.30 -6.61 9.46
N ILE A 370 -29.15 -6.41 8.82
CA ILE A 370 -27.89 -6.20 9.55
C ILE A 370 -27.97 -4.91 10.37
N GLN A 371 -27.67 -5.04 11.67
CA GLN A 371 -27.65 -3.92 12.59
C GLN A 371 -26.38 -3.09 12.41
N LEU A 372 -26.52 -1.80 12.15
CA LEU A 372 -25.41 -0.88 11.92
C LEU A 372 -24.66 -0.56 13.21
N ARG A 373 -23.34 -0.48 13.15
CA ARG A 373 -22.44 -0.15 14.26
C ARG A 373 -21.82 1.22 14.06
N TYR A 374 -21.40 1.86 15.15
CA TYR A 374 -20.82 3.21 15.12
C TYR A 374 -19.64 3.35 14.16
N GLU A 375 -18.78 2.33 14.08
CA GLU A 375 -17.56 2.32 13.26
C GLU A 375 -17.78 1.76 11.83
N ASP A 376 -19.03 1.45 11.46
CA ASP A 376 -19.34 0.92 10.14
C ASP A 376 -19.15 1.98 9.05
N VAL A 377 -18.72 1.51 7.87
CA VAL A 377 -18.70 2.31 6.65
C VAL A 377 -19.45 1.56 5.55
N LEU A 378 -20.56 2.14 5.08
CA LEU A 378 -21.32 1.62 3.95
C LEU A 378 -20.72 2.10 2.64
N ILE A 379 -20.64 1.20 1.65
CA ILE A 379 -20.14 1.47 0.31
C ILE A 379 -21.28 1.23 -0.69
N CYS A 380 -21.70 2.28 -1.38
CA CYS A 380 -22.76 2.26 -2.38
C CYS A 380 -22.17 2.64 -3.75
N TYR A 381 -22.64 2.03 -4.83
CA TYR A 381 -22.29 2.44 -6.21
C TYR A 381 -23.55 2.60 -7.06
N GLY A 382 -23.50 3.45 -8.08
CA GLY A 382 -24.64 3.74 -8.95
C GLY A 382 -24.65 5.18 -9.45
N GLU A 383 -25.82 5.67 -9.84
CA GLU A 383 -25.98 7.06 -10.25
C GLU A 383 -25.90 7.99 -9.03
N LEU A 384 -24.98 8.95 -9.08
CA LEU A 384 -24.59 9.78 -7.93
C LEU A 384 -25.72 10.69 -7.44
N THR A 385 -26.60 11.14 -8.32
CA THR A 385 -27.74 12.00 -7.99
C THR A 385 -28.78 11.20 -7.20
N GLU A 386 -29.14 10.02 -7.67
CA GLU A 386 -30.04 9.06 -7.01
C GLU A 386 -29.48 8.66 -5.66
N LEU A 387 -28.21 8.21 -5.61
CA LEU A 387 -27.57 7.82 -4.35
C LEU A 387 -27.58 8.96 -3.33
N ARG A 388 -27.24 10.19 -3.73
CA ARG A 388 -27.24 11.35 -2.83
C ARG A 388 -28.65 11.70 -2.34
N ASN A 389 -29.65 11.65 -3.22
CA ASN A 389 -31.03 11.96 -2.85
C ASN A 389 -31.58 10.94 -1.87
N SER A 390 -31.39 9.66 -2.14
CA SER A 390 -31.86 8.58 -1.28
C SER A 390 -31.13 8.56 0.06
N LEU A 391 -29.80 8.76 0.11
CA LEU A 391 -29.06 8.87 1.37
C LEU A 391 -29.48 10.10 2.19
N ARG A 392 -29.76 11.24 1.54
CA ARG A 392 -30.28 12.43 2.24
C ARG A 392 -31.66 12.17 2.85
N GLN A 393 -32.56 11.53 2.11
CA GLN A 393 -33.88 11.17 2.64
C GLN A 393 -33.77 10.20 3.80
N ALA A 394 -32.94 9.15 3.68
CA ALA A 394 -32.66 8.22 4.77
C ALA A 394 -32.25 8.93 6.06
N MET A 395 -31.33 9.88 5.95
CA MET A 395 -30.82 10.64 7.09
C MET A 395 -31.87 11.59 7.69
N LEU A 396 -32.70 12.22 6.85
CA LEU A 396 -33.77 13.14 7.27
C LEU A 396 -34.95 12.39 7.91
N ASP A 397 -35.38 11.28 7.33
CA ASP A 397 -36.49 10.46 7.82
C ASP A 397 -36.14 9.82 9.18
N VAL A 398 -34.89 9.39 9.35
CA VAL A 398 -34.41 8.90 10.66
C VAL A 398 -34.39 10.03 11.69
N SER A 399 -34.00 11.24 11.29
CA SER A 399 -34.08 12.41 12.17
C SER A 399 -35.53 12.69 12.58
N GLN A 400 -36.49 12.67 11.65
CA GLN A 400 -37.90 12.92 11.95
C GLN A 400 -38.54 11.82 12.83
N LYS A 401 -38.20 10.55 12.61
CA LYS A 401 -38.65 9.44 13.46
C LYS A 401 -38.04 9.47 14.87
N ALA A 402 -36.82 9.98 15.03
CA ALA A 402 -36.20 10.13 16.36
C ALA A 402 -36.89 11.20 17.23
N PHE A 403 -37.60 12.15 16.62
CA PHE A 403 -38.34 13.21 17.32
C PHE A 403 -39.84 12.89 17.53
N THR A 404 -40.35 11.79 16.99
CA THR A 404 -41.72 11.33 17.25
C THR A 404 -41.68 10.27 18.34
N LEU A 405 -42.02 10.67 19.57
CA LEU A 405 -42.34 9.73 20.64
C LEU A 405 -43.57 8.91 20.23
N PRO A 406 -43.68 7.63 20.62
CA PRO A 406 -44.89 6.86 20.34
C PRO A 406 -46.07 7.54 21.02
N ASP A 407 -47.08 7.92 20.24
CA ASP A 407 -48.35 8.41 20.77
C ASP A 407 -48.87 7.38 21.77
N SER A 408 -49.12 7.85 23.00
CA SER A 408 -49.72 7.07 24.06
C SER A 408 -51.03 6.47 23.54
N GLU A 409 -51.13 5.15 23.60
CA GLU A 409 -52.36 4.41 23.32
C GLU A 409 -53.54 5.06 24.05
N GLU A 410 -54.54 5.50 23.27
CA GLU A 410 -55.86 5.84 23.79
C GLU A 410 -56.45 4.59 24.46
N THR A 411 -56.36 4.53 25.78
CA THR A 411 -57.22 3.66 26.59
C THR A 411 -58.66 4.12 26.42
N ASN A 412 -59.43 3.32 25.67
CA ASN A 412 -60.90 3.35 25.66
C ASN A 412 -61.46 3.28 27.09
N ALA A 413 -62.39 4.20 27.39
CA ALA A 413 -63.46 4.02 28.37
C ALA A 413 -64.77 4.58 27.78
#